data_AF-A0A7Z7CAT4-F1
#
_entry.id   AF-A0A7Z7CAT4-F1
#
_cell.length_a   1.000
_cell.length_b   1.000
_cell.length_c   1.000
_cell.angle_alpha   90.00
_cell.angle_beta   90.00
_cell.angle_gamma   90.00
#
_symmetry.space_group_name_H-M   'P 1'
#
loop_
_entity.id
_entity.type
_entity.pdbx_description
1 polymer ?
#
loop_
_entity_poly.entity_id
_entity_poly.type
_entity_poly.pdbx_seq_one_letter_code
_entity_poly.pdbx_strand_id
1 'polypeptide(L)'
;MAVKDTDMEKESSGGWEKFLMISIPIVFTVVLLGVLLTLFNVDIRNNLLEVANKIPVVKDWVPDPVLDPEKKKLEKSEQQVESAEATIDKLKAQVSEKETELKAAKDATTTEAKKASDLQKKLDDAEKAAETAAQNPETESDYQKQIKDLAKMYAEMSPSKAAPILQNMTNEEMVLLLSAMQSAARTKVLEKMDPKTAADVTMMMKDAKPSGDLALDALQSRLKKETATTSTASTTNSKNLDKNQLSQTFASMSASSGAKLLLETYKLSPDKTLTILNSVDDATRSQLLENMSTENSVETAKILNKLMGNK
;
A
#
# COMPACT_ATOMS: atom_id res chain seq x y z
N MET A 1 11.37 -106.49 24.93
CA MET A 1 10.06 -106.48 24.25
C MET A 1 9.30 -105.29 24.86
N ALA A 2 9.26 -104.10 24.24
CA ALA A 2 8.39 -103.69 23.11
C ALA A 2 6.95 -104.16 23.37
N VAL A 3 5.97 -103.28 23.64
CA VAL A 3 5.33 -102.37 22.66
C VAL A 3 4.93 -101.04 23.30
N LYS A 4 4.86 -100.03 22.43
CA LYS A 4 4.50 -98.62 22.62
C LYS A 4 3.01 -98.49 22.31
N ASP A 5 2.19 -98.16 23.29
CA ASP A 5 0.77 -97.85 23.09
C ASP A 5 0.48 -96.41 23.50
N THR A 6 0.39 -95.56 22.49
CA THR A 6 -0.43 -94.35 22.49
C THR A 6 -1.88 -94.78 22.40
N ASP A 7 -2.68 -94.55 23.44
CA ASP A 7 -4.13 -94.62 23.31
C ASP A 7 -4.80 -93.50 24.11
N MET A 8 -5.79 -92.90 23.44
CA MET A 8 -6.24 -91.53 23.59
C MET A 8 -7.10 -91.30 24.84
N GLU A 9 -6.91 -90.13 25.46
CA GLU A 9 -7.82 -89.57 26.45
C GLU A 9 -9.24 -89.52 25.91
N LYS A 10 -10.15 -90.22 26.58
CA LYS A 10 -11.57 -90.24 26.27
C LYS A 10 -12.23 -89.10 27.04
N GLU A 11 -12.08 -87.87 26.54
CA GLU A 11 -12.91 -86.76 26.99
C GLU A 11 -14.35 -86.95 26.51
N SER A 12 -15.25 -86.95 27.48
CA SER A 12 -16.69 -86.88 27.28
C SER A 12 -17.04 -85.50 26.70
N SER A 13 -16.83 -85.29 25.40
CA SER A 13 -17.22 -84.05 24.72
C SER A 13 -18.75 -83.94 24.73
N GLY A 14 -19.30 -83.17 25.67
CA GLY A 14 -20.73 -82.90 25.77
C GLY A 14 -21.21 -82.17 24.51
N GLY A 15 -22.39 -82.55 24.00
CA GLY A 15 -22.96 -81.99 22.77
C GLY A 15 -23.05 -80.45 22.74
N TRP A 16 -23.03 -79.80 23.91
CA TRP A 16 -22.98 -78.34 24.04
C TRP A 16 -21.63 -77.73 23.60
N GLU A 17 -20.50 -78.38 23.88
CA GLU A 17 -19.18 -77.88 23.48
C GLU A 17 -18.98 -78.00 21.98
N LYS A 18 -19.43 -79.11 21.39
CA LYS A 18 -19.48 -79.28 19.93
C LYS A 18 -20.46 -78.31 19.26
N PHE A 19 -21.60 -78.01 19.91
CA PHE A 19 -22.55 -77.01 19.44
C PHE A 19 -21.93 -75.60 19.45
N LEU A 20 -21.22 -75.21 20.52
CA LEU A 20 -20.53 -73.93 20.58
C LEU A 20 -19.38 -73.83 19.58
N MET A 21 -18.56 -74.88 19.43
CA MET A 21 -17.46 -74.93 18.47
C MET A 21 -17.94 -74.79 17.01
N ILE A 22 -19.12 -75.32 16.68
CA ILE A 22 -19.73 -75.20 15.35
C ILE A 22 -20.55 -73.90 15.21
N SER A 23 -21.19 -73.41 16.27
CA SER A 23 -22.06 -72.22 16.24
C SER A 23 -21.26 -70.92 16.08
N ILE A 24 -20.12 -70.78 16.76
CA ILE A 24 -19.30 -69.56 16.73
C ILE A 24 -18.90 -69.16 15.28
N PRO A 25 -18.32 -70.04 14.44
CA PRO A 25 -17.99 -69.67 13.06
C PRO A 25 -19.24 -69.41 12.19
N ILE A 26 -20.37 -70.07 12.46
CA ILE A 26 -21.62 -69.83 11.72
C ILE A 26 -22.21 -68.45 12.05
N VAL A 27 -22.26 -68.07 13.32
CA VAL A 27 -22.75 -66.75 13.72
C VAL A 27 -21.83 -65.65 13.20
N PHE A 28 -20.52 -65.84 13.28
CA PHE A 28 -19.56 -64.87 12.74
C PHE A 28 -19.74 -64.67 11.23
N THR A 29 -19.93 -65.75 10.45
CA THR A 29 -20.17 -65.65 9.01
C THR A 29 -21.51 -64.99 8.68
N VAL A 30 -22.57 -65.27 9.44
CA VAL A 30 -23.87 -64.59 9.29
C VAL A 30 -23.77 -63.10 9.58
N VAL A 31 -23.03 -62.69 10.62
CA VAL A 31 -22.80 -61.27 10.93
C VAL A 31 -22.00 -60.59 9.81
N LEU A 32 -20.92 -61.23 9.34
CA LEU A 32 -20.07 -60.68 8.29
C LEU A 32 -20.84 -60.53 6.97
N LEU A 33 -21.63 -61.54 6.60
CA LEU A 33 -22.54 -61.48 5.45
C LEU A 33 -23.63 -60.44 5.64
N GLY A 34 -24.20 -60.32 6.84
CA GLY A 34 -25.19 -59.31 7.18
C GLY A 34 -24.65 -57.90 6.98
N VAL A 35 -23.45 -57.62 7.48
CA VAL A 35 -22.77 -56.33 7.26
C VAL A 35 -22.52 -56.09 5.77
N LEU A 36 -22.04 -57.09 5.03
CA LEU A 36 -21.85 -56.98 3.58
C LEU A 36 -23.16 -56.63 2.85
N LEU A 37 -24.26 -57.31 3.19
CA LEU A 37 -25.57 -57.07 2.59
C LEU A 37 -26.13 -55.68 2.94
N THR A 38 -25.89 -55.19 4.16
CA THR A 38 -26.31 -53.82 4.55
C THR A 38 -25.53 -52.72 3.85
N LEU A 39 -24.30 -53.00 3.40
CA LEU A 39 -23.49 -52.04 2.64
C LEU A 39 -23.90 -51.99 1.16
N PHE A 40 -24.35 -53.11 0.59
CA PHE A 40 -24.75 -53.20 -0.82
C PHE A 40 -26.23 -52.88 -1.08
N ASN A 41 -27.12 -53.09 -0.10
CA ASN A 41 -28.56 -52.92 -0.30
C ASN A 41 -29.18 -51.99 0.77
N VAL A 42 -29.68 -50.85 0.29
CA VAL A 42 -30.28 -49.78 1.12
C VAL A 42 -31.58 -50.24 1.78
N ASP A 43 -32.37 -51.08 1.13
CA ASP A 43 -33.64 -51.58 1.66
C ASP A 43 -33.42 -52.53 2.85
N ILE A 44 -32.40 -53.39 2.78
CA ILE A 44 -32.05 -54.32 3.87
C ILE A 44 -31.55 -53.53 5.10
N ARG A 45 -30.75 -52.47 4.88
CA ARG A 45 -30.30 -51.57 5.94
C ARG A 45 -31.47 -50.87 6.63
N ASN A 46 -32.43 -50.35 5.87
CA ASN A 46 -33.60 -49.67 6.43
C ASN A 46 -34.49 -50.62 7.23
N ASN A 47 -34.77 -51.83 6.70
CA ASN A 47 -35.55 -52.85 7.40
C ASN A 47 -34.85 -53.38 8.68
N LEU A 48 -33.51 -53.51 8.66
CA LEU A 48 -32.72 -53.91 9.83
C LEU A 48 -32.75 -52.86 10.94
N LEU A 49 -32.64 -51.57 10.58
CA LEU A 49 -32.76 -50.45 11.53
C LEU A 49 -34.16 -50.39 12.15
N GLU A 50 -35.21 -50.71 11.38
CA GLU A 50 -36.59 -50.77 11.89
C GLU A 50 -36.78 -51.94 12.89
N VAL A 51 -36.25 -53.12 12.58
CA VAL A 51 -36.32 -54.29 13.47
C VAL A 51 -35.48 -54.08 14.73
N ALA A 52 -34.30 -53.47 14.61
CA ALA A 52 -33.45 -53.13 15.75
C ALA A 52 -34.13 -52.11 16.69
N ASN A 53 -34.84 -51.12 16.14
CA ASN A 53 -35.58 -50.13 16.94
C ASN A 53 -36.83 -50.71 17.64
N LYS A 54 -37.29 -51.90 17.25
CA LYS A 54 -38.39 -52.64 17.92
C LYS A 54 -37.93 -53.51 19.09
N ILE A 55 -36.62 -53.68 19.29
CA ILE A 55 -36.07 -54.45 20.41
C ILE A 55 -35.76 -53.48 21.58
N PRO A 56 -36.43 -53.61 22.74
CA PRO A 56 -36.32 -52.66 23.84
C PRO A 56 -34.89 -52.46 24.38
N VAL A 57 -34.02 -53.45 24.20
CA VAL A 57 -32.66 -53.49 24.76
C VAL A 57 -31.64 -52.69 23.93
N VAL A 58 -31.90 -52.46 22.64
CA VAL A 58 -30.92 -51.82 21.72
C VAL A 58 -31.40 -50.48 21.15
N LYS A 59 -32.60 -50.03 21.52
CA LYS A 59 -33.23 -48.77 21.07
C LYS A 59 -32.36 -47.53 21.31
N ASP A 60 -31.62 -47.46 22.42
CA ASP A 60 -30.84 -46.29 22.78
C ASP A 60 -29.47 -46.20 22.10
N TRP A 61 -29.09 -47.23 21.32
CA TRP A 61 -27.77 -47.32 20.67
C TRP A 61 -27.85 -47.30 19.13
N VAL A 62 -29.05 -47.19 18.56
CA VAL A 62 -29.29 -47.30 17.11
C VAL A 62 -29.78 -45.94 16.56
N PRO A 63 -29.11 -45.38 15.53
CA PRO A 63 -29.55 -44.14 14.87
C PRO A 63 -30.93 -44.29 14.18
N ASP A 64 -31.76 -43.24 14.26
CA ASP A 64 -33.10 -43.25 13.66
C ASP A 64 -33.06 -43.45 12.12
N PRO A 65 -33.99 -44.24 11.56
CA PRO A 65 -34.10 -44.44 10.12
C PRO A 65 -34.47 -43.12 9.41
N VAL A 66 -33.81 -42.83 8.28
CA VAL A 66 -34.13 -41.67 7.44
C VAL A 66 -35.42 -41.97 6.68
N LEU A 67 -36.56 -41.62 7.26
CA LEU A 67 -37.90 -41.99 6.77
C LEU A 67 -38.40 -41.20 5.55
N ASP A 68 -37.61 -40.33 4.94
CA ASP A 68 -37.98 -39.68 3.67
C ASP A 68 -36.74 -39.29 2.87
N PRO A 69 -36.20 -40.19 2.01
CA PRO A 69 -35.08 -39.87 1.14
C PRO A 69 -35.41 -38.75 0.15
N GLU A 70 -36.68 -38.51 -0.17
CA GLU A 70 -37.10 -37.43 -1.05
C GLU A 70 -37.04 -36.05 -0.37
N LYS A 71 -37.52 -35.89 0.88
CA LYS A 71 -37.43 -34.59 1.58
C LYS A 71 -36.00 -34.17 1.86
N LYS A 72 -35.14 -35.11 2.26
CA LYS A 72 -33.71 -34.82 2.51
C LYS A 72 -32.94 -34.53 1.22
N LYS A 73 -33.42 -35.04 0.08
CA LYS A 73 -32.87 -34.74 -1.26
C LYS A 73 -33.39 -33.40 -1.79
N LEU A 74 -34.65 -33.05 -1.50
CA LEU A 74 -35.26 -31.76 -1.80
C LEU A 74 -34.58 -30.63 -1.02
N GLU A 75 -34.45 -30.72 0.30
CA GLU A 75 -33.77 -29.68 1.09
C GLU A 75 -32.29 -29.52 0.71
N LYS A 76 -31.61 -30.63 0.39
CA LYS A 76 -30.20 -30.58 -0.08
C LYS A 76 -30.08 -30.05 -1.50
N SER A 77 -31.12 -30.20 -2.32
CA SER A 77 -31.19 -29.63 -3.67
C SER A 77 -31.53 -28.14 -3.63
N GLU A 78 -32.43 -27.71 -2.74
CA GLU A 78 -32.74 -26.29 -2.51
C GLU A 78 -31.52 -25.55 -1.96
N GLN A 79 -30.81 -26.11 -0.97
CA GLN A 79 -29.55 -25.55 -0.48
C GLN A 79 -28.44 -25.49 -1.54
N GLN A 80 -28.38 -26.46 -2.46
CA GLN A 80 -27.42 -26.44 -3.58
C GLN A 80 -27.80 -25.41 -4.64
N VAL A 81 -29.08 -25.22 -4.93
CA VAL A 81 -29.58 -24.20 -5.86
C VAL A 81 -29.32 -22.80 -5.29
N GLU A 82 -29.62 -22.56 -4.02
CA GLU A 82 -29.38 -21.27 -3.36
C GLU A 82 -27.87 -20.96 -3.28
N SER A 83 -27.03 -21.98 -3.01
CA SER A 83 -25.56 -21.83 -3.05
C SER A 83 -25.03 -21.58 -4.46
N ALA A 84 -25.62 -22.21 -5.48
CA ALA A 84 -25.25 -22.01 -6.88
C ALA A 84 -25.67 -20.62 -7.37
N GLU A 85 -26.86 -20.14 -7.03
CA GLU A 85 -27.34 -18.79 -7.35
C GLU A 85 -26.48 -17.72 -6.66
N ALA A 86 -26.17 -17.89 -5.37
CA ALA A 86 -25.25 -16.99 -4.65
C ALA A 86 -23.84 -16.97 -5.26
N THR A 87 -23.37 -18.12 -5.78
CA THR A 87 -22.08 -18.20 -6.48
C THR A 87 -22.13 -17.53 -7.84
N ILE A 88 -23.23 -17.68 -8.58
CA ILE A 88 -23.45 -17.02 -9.88
C ILE A 88 -23.52 -15.50 -9.70
N ASP A 89 -24.22 -15.01 -8.69
CA ASP A 89 -24.29 -13.58 -8.40
C ASP A 89 -22.93 -13.01 -7.97
N LYS A 90 -22.17 -13.77 -7.17
CA LYS A 90 -20.79 -13.40 -6.81
C LYS A 90 -19.87 -13.39 -8.04
N LEU A 91 -19.99 -14.38 -8.93
CA LEU A 91 -19.21 -14.42 -10.18
C LEU A 91 -19.60 -13.27 -11.11
N LYS A 92 -20.89 -12.96 -11.26
CA LYS A 92 -21.36 -11.80 -12.03
C LYS A 92 -20.84 -10.49 -11.46
N ALA A 93 -20.86 -10.33 -10.13
CA ALA A 93 -20.30 -9.17 -9.46
C ALA A 93 -18.78 -9.05 -9.73
N GLN A 94 -18.02 -10.15 -9.63
CA GLN A 94 -16.59 -10.14 -9.94
C GLN A 94 -16.28 -9.87 -11.41
N VAL A 95 -17.09 -10.38 -12.34
CA VAL A 95 -16.94 -10.09 -13.77
C VAL A 95 -17.23 -8.62 -14.04
N SER A 96 -18.30 -8.08 -13.46
CA SER A 96 -18.63 -6.65 -13.56
C SER A 96 -17.51 -5.76 -12.98
N GLU A 97 -16.98 -6.13 -11.81
CA GLU A 97 -15.86 -5.43 -11.17
C GLU A 97 -14.60 -5.49 -12.04
N LYS A 98 -14.25 -6.67 -12.56
CA LYS A 98 -13.09 -6.85 -13.45
C LYS A 98 -13.25 -6.13 -14.78
N GLU A 99 -14.47 -6.05 -15.33
CA GLU A 99 -14.74 -5.24 -16.52
C GLU A 99 -14.57 -3.75 -16.24
N THR A 100 -15.02 -3.27 -15.08
CA THR A 100 -14.79 -1.87 -14.68
C THR A 100 -13.31 -1.56 -14.45
N GLU A 101 -12.55 -2.46 -13.83
CA GLU A 101 -11.10 -2.34 -13.67
C GLU A 101 -10.38 -2.35 -15.04
N LEU A 102 -10.76 -3.22 -15.97
CA LEU A 102 -10.18 -3.27 -17.31
C LEU A 102 -10.48 -2.00 -18.11
N LYS A 103 -11.67 -1.43 -17.95
CA LYS A 103 -12.05 -0.17 -18.60
C LYS A 103 -11.25 1.00 -18.03
N ALA A 104 -11.14 1.09 -16.71
CA ALA A 104 -10.33 2.09 -16.03
C ALA A 104 -8.83 1.97 -16.40
N ALA A 105 -8.30 0.74 -16.47
CA ALA A 105 -6.92 0.50 -16.89
C ALA A 105 -6.70 0.93 -18.35
N LYS A 106 -7.61 0.63 -19.27
CA LYS A 106 -7.52 1.08 -20.68
C LYS A 106 -7.59 2.60 -20.82
N ASP A 107 -8.46 3.25 -20.04
CA ASP A 107 -8.57 4.71 -20.02
C ASP A 107 -7.29 5.35 -19.44
N ALA A 108 -6.69 4.75 -18.42
CA ALA A 108 -5.39 5.15 -17.88
C ALA A 108 -4.27 4.99 -18.91
N THR A 109 -4.16 3.84 -19.59
CA THR A 109 -3.15 3.61 -20.64
C THR A 109 -3.33 4.56 -21.83
N THR A 110 -4.57 4.90 -22.20
CA THR A 110 -4.85 5.87 -23.28
C THR A 110 -4.42 7.28 -22.86
N THR A 111 -4.61 7.63 -21.59
CA THR A 111 -4.18 8.92 -21.03
C THR A 111 -2.66 8.99 -20.92
N GLU A 112 -2.01 7.90 -20.50
CA GLU A 112 -0.55 7.80 -20.47
C GLU A 112 0.08 7.83 -21.86
N ALA A 113 -0.52 7.15 -22.85
CA ALA A 113 -0.07 7.21 -24.24
C ALA A 113 -0.18 8.62 -24.84
N LYS A 114 -1.26 9.35 -24.52
CA LYS A 114 -1.39 10.76 -24.91
C LYS A 114 -0.33 11.64 -24.23
N LYS A 115 -0.12 11.47 -22.92
CA LYS A 115 0.93 12.19 -22.18
C LYS A 115 2.32 11.88 -22.74
N ALA A 116 2.61 10.62 -23.05
CA ALA A 116 3.88 10.21 -23.65
C ALA A 116 4.06 10.85 -25.03
N SER A 117 3.01 10.89 -25.86
CA SER A 117 3.04 11.57 -27.16
C SER A 117 3.21 13.09 -27.03
N ASP A 118 2.57 13.73 -26.04
CA ASP A 118 2.73 15.16 -25.78
C ASP A 118 4.12 15.48 -25.24
N LEU A 119 4.67 14.62 -24.37
CA LEU A 119 6.06 14.74 -23.91
C LEU A 119 7.03 14.57 -25.06
N GLN A 120 6.83 13.59 -25.94
CA GLN A 120 7.67 13.36 -27.12
C GLN A 120 7.66 14.59 -28.03
N LYS A 121 6.49 15.19 -28.30
CA LYS A 121 6.40 16.43 -29.08
C LYS A 121 7.11 17.60 -28.42
N LYS A 122 6.96 17.77 -27.11
CA LYS A 122 7.67 18.81 -26.36
C LYS A 122 9.19 18.62 -26.39
N LEU A 123 9.65 17.37 -26.40
CA LEU A 123 11.07 17.03 -26.50
C LEU A 123 11.60 17.37 -27.89
N ASP A 124 10.90 16.97 -28.95
CA ASP A 124 11.25 17.33 -30.34
C ASP A 124 11.24 18.85 -30.57
N ASP A 125 10.24 19.56 -30.01
CA ASP A 125 10.14 21.02 -30.11
C ASP A 125 11.28 21.70 -29.33
N ALA A 126 11.63 21.19 -28.14
CA ALA A 126 12.74 21.70 -27.35
C ALA A 126 14.10 21.42 -28.01
N GLU A 127 14.27 20.26 -28.63
CA GLU A 127 15.49 19.90 -29.37
C GLU A 127 15.65 20.78 -30.62
N LYS A 128 14.58 21.00 -31.38
CA LYS A 128 14.58 21.96 -32.49
C LYS A 128 14.80 23.39 -32.03
N ALA A 129 14.24 23.79 -30.89
CA ALA A 129 14.47 25.12 -30.33
C ALA A 129 15.93 25.29 -29.89
N ALA A 130 16.54 24.25 -29.30
CA ALA A 130 17.94 24.24 -28.92
C ALA A 130 18.87 24.28 -30.14
N GLU A 131 18.54 23.53 -31.20
CA GLU A 131 19.31 23.51 -32.46
C GLU A 131 19.18 24.85 -33.21
N THR A 132 17.99 25.46 -33.20
CA THR A 132 17.76 26.81 -33.75
C THR A 132 18.49 27.88 -32.95
N ALA A 133 18.51 27.77 -31.61
CA ALA A 133 19.27 28.68 -30.74
C ALA A 133 20.78 28.52 -30.90
N ALA A 134 21.27 27.32 -31.25
CA ALA A 134 22.69 27.09 -31.56
C ALA A 134 23.10 27.66 -32.94
N GLN A 135 22.17 27.72 -33.91
CA GLN A 135 22.43 28.28 -35.24
C GLN A 135 22.17 29.79 -35.35
N ASN A 136 21.33 30.37 -34.49
CA ASN A 136 21.06 31.81 -34.41
C ASN A 136 21.22 32.31 -32.96
N PRO A 137 22.37 32.88 -32.57
CA PRO A 137 22.54 33.47 -31.23
C PRO A 137 21.72 34.76 -30.97
N GLU A 138 20.81 35.12 -31.89
CA GLU A 138 20.06 36.38 -31.90
C GLU A 138 18.56 36.23 -31.56
N THR A 139 18.09 35.06 -31.14
CA THR A 139 16.80 34.97 -30.41
C THR A 139 17.06 34.98 -28.91
N GLU A 140 17.61 36.09 -28.46
CA GLU A 140 17.74 36.40 -27.06
C GLU A 140 16.33 36.63 -26.49
N SER A 141 15.85 35.74 -25.63
CA SER A 141 14.54 35.92 -25.01
C SER A 141 14.50 37.24 -24.25
N ASP A 142 13.34 37.89 -24.16
CA ASP A 142 13.19 39.17 -23.44
C ASP A 142 13.76 39.09 -22.00
N TYR A 143 13.70 37.91 -21.39
CA TYR A 143 14.30 37.61 -20.10
C TYR A 143 15.83 37.66 -20.12
N GLN A 144 16.47 37.10 -21.14
CA GLN A 144 17.91 37.10 -21.29
C GLN A 144 18.45 38.52 -21.60
N LYS A 145 17.66 39.34 -22.31
CA LYS A 145 17.94 40.79 -22.47
C LYS A 145 17.89 41.53 -21.13
N GLN A 146 16.84 41.30 -20.32
CA GLN A 146 16.73 41.89 -18.99
C GLN A 146 17.91 41.50 -18.09
N ILE A 147 18.37 40.25 -18.17
CA ILE A 147 19.55 39.78 -17.44
C ILE A 147 20.82 40.53 -17.87
N LYS A 148 21.03 40.69 -19.18
CA LYS A 148 22.17 41.45 -19.71
C LYS A 148 22.12 42.92 -19.30
N ASP A 149 20.94 43.54 -19.35
CA ASP A 149 20.76 44.95 -18.96
C ASP A 149 21.03 45.15 -17.47
N LEU A 150 20.55 44.23 -16.62
CA LEU A 150 20.87 44.23 -15.19
C LEU A 150 22.38 44.02 -14.98
N ALA A 151 22.99 43.04 -15.64
CA ALA A 151 24.41 42.77 -15.50
C ALA A 151 25.25 43.98 -15.91
N LYS A 152 24.83 44.71 -16.95
CA LYS A 152 25.46 45.96 -17.38
C LYS A 152 25.31 47.07 -16.34
N MET A 153 24.11 47.26 -15.77
CA MET A 153 23.89 48.23 -14.69
C MET A 153 24.82 47.99 -13.49
N TYR A 154 24.96 46.73 -13.06
CA TYR A 154 25.86 46.37 -11.97
C TYR A 154 27.34 46.49 -12.35
N ALA A 155 27.70 46.28 -13.62
CA ALA A 155 29.06 46.48 -14.13
C ALA A 155 29.48 47.95 -14.21
N GLU A 156 28.53 48.85 -14.49
CA GLU A 156 28.75 50.31 -14.52
C GLU A 156 28.86 50.90 -13.11
N MET A 157 28.39 50.19 -12.09
CA MET A 157 28.57 50.57 -10.70
C MET A 157 30.00 50.30 -10.21
N SER A 158 30.48 51.06 -9.24
CA SER A 158 31.78 50.78 -8.62
C SER A 158 31.81 49.37 -8.01
N PRO A 159 32.85 48.55 -8.23
CA PRO A 159 32.91 47.16 -7.76
C PRO A 159 32.68 47.01 -6.26
N SER A 160 33.17 47.96 -5.45
CA SER A 160 32.97 47.97 -4.00
C SER A 160 31.51 48.17 -3.55
N LYS A 161 30.63 48.66 -4.43
CA LYS A 161 29.18 48.79 -4.18
C LYS A 161 28.40 47.64 -4.81
N ALA A 162 28.81 47.18 -5.98
CA ALA A 162 28.18 46.05 -6.66
C ALA A 162 28.38 44.75 -5.88
N ALA A 163 29.60 44.46 -5.43
CA ALA A 163 29.93 43.23 -4.71
C ALA A 163 29.01 42.94 -3.50
N PRO A 164 28.83 43.85 -2.52
CA PRO A 164 27.95 43.58 -1.38
C PRO A 164 26.47 43.45 -1.78
N ILE A 165 26.01 44.13 -2.84
CA ILE A 165 24.62 43.98 -3.32
C ILE A 165 24.42 42.57 -3.89
N LEU A 166 25.36 42.11 -4.72
CA LEU A 166 25.31 40.78 -5.32
C LEU A 166 25.44 39.66 -4.28
N GLN A 167 26.30 39.83 -3.27
CA GLN A 167 26.42 38.87 -2.16
C GLN A 167 25.14 38.74 -1.33
N ASN A 168 24.27 39.75 -1.36
CA ASN A 168 22.95 39.70 -0.73
C ASN A 168 21.88 39.08 -1.65
N MET A 169 22.22 38.55 -2.83
CA MET A 169 21.31 37.77 -3.69
C MET A 169 21.43 36.26 -3.36
N THR A 170 20.82 35.37 -4.14
CA THR A 170 21.16 33.94 -4.06
C THR A 170 22.40 33.64 -4.90
N ASN A 171 23.08 32.52 -4.63
CA ASN A 171 24.28 32.14 -5.37
C ASN A 171 23.95 31.91 -6.86
N GLU A 172 22.79 31.34 -7.15
CA GLU A 172 22.29 31.04 -8.50
C GLU A 172 22.02 32.32 -9.31
N GLU A 173 21.35 33.31 -8.70
CA GLU A 173 21.12 34.63 -9.32
C GLU A 173 22.44 35.38 -9.56
N MET A 174 23.36 35.27 -8.61
CA MET A 174 24.68 35.89 -8.71
C MET A 174 25.51 35.30 -9.85
N VAL A 175 25.53 33.98 -9.97
CA VAL A 175 26.16 33.24 -11.08
C VAL A 175 25.58 33.69 -12.41
N LEU A 176 24.24 33.77 -12.50
CA LEU A 176 23.52 34.18 -13.69
C LEU A 176 23.94 35.60 -14.13
N LEU A 177 23.93 36.54 -13.21
CA LEU A 177 24.26 37.93 -13.50
C LEU A 177 25.76 38.13 -13.81
N LEU A 178 26.64 37.49 -13.04
CA LEU A 178 28.08 37.53 -13.29
C LEU A 178 28.41 36.90 -14.64
N SER A 179 27.76 35.79 -15.01
CA SER A 179 27.97 35.13 -16.31
C SER A 179 27.59 35.99 -17.51
N ALA A 180 26.60 36.88 -17.36
CA ALA A 180 26.19 37.86 -18.36
C ALA A 180 27.04 39.14 -18.35
N MET A 181 27.86 39.36 -17.31
CA MET A 181 28.73 40.52 -17.17
C MET A 181 30.03 40.38 -17.99
N GLN A 182 30.57 41.50 -18.48
CA GLN A 182 31.86 41.52 -19.17
C GLN A 182 32.99 41.08 -18.23
N SER A 183 33.92 40.26 -18.74
CA SER A 183 34.99 39.61 -17.95
C SER A 183 35.78 40.57 -17.06
N ALA A 184 36.15 41.75 -17.57
CA ALA A 184 36.90 42.75 -16.80
C ALA A 184 36.12 43.32 -15.60
N ALA A 185 34.80 43.54 -15.75
CA ALA A 185 33.96 44.01 -14.66
C ALA A 185 33.70 42.89 -13.65
N ARG A 186 33.46 41.67 -14.14
CA ARG A 186 33.28 40.46 -13.33
C ARG A 186 34.46 40.21 -12.40
N THR A 187 35.69 40.27 -12.90
CA THR A 187 36.89 40.07 -12.08
C THR A 187 37.00 41.12 -10.98
N LYS A 188 36.79 42.39 -11.31
CA LYS A 188 36.84 43.48 -10.32
C LYS A 188 35.76 43.35 -9.24
N VAL A 189 34.58 42.83 -9.59
CA VAL A 189 33.50 42.56 -8.63
C VAL A 189 33.87 41.37 -7.74
N LEU A 190 34.35 40.26 -8.31
CA LEU A 190 34.83 39.09 -7.56
C LEU A 190 35.98 39.44 -6.59
N GLU A 191 36.89 40.34 -6.98
CA GLU A 191 37.96 40.86 -6.12
C GLU A 191 37.46 41.63 -4.89
N LYS A 192 36.23 42.17 -4.95
CA LYS A 192 35.60 42.93 -3.85
C LYS A 192 34.58 42.11 -3.08
N MET A 193 34.43 40.83 -3.41
CA MET A 193 33.57 39.89 -2.69
C MET A 193 34.34 39.18 -1.57
N ASP A 194 33.59 38.51 -0.72
CA ASP A 194 34.13 37.59 0.27
C ASP A 194 34.79 36.39 -0.45
N PRO A 195 36.01 35.98 -0.05
CA PRO A 195 36.74 34.91 -0.71
C PRO A 195 35.97 33.59 -0.78
N LYS A 196 35.14 33.27 0.22
CA LYS A 196 34.34 32.05 0.23
C LYS A 196 33.21 32.13 -0.79
N THR A 197 32.47 33.24 -0.81
CA THR A 197 31.39 33.46 -1.79
C THR A 197 31.94 33.46 -3.22
N ALA A 198 33.07 34.12 -3.47
CA ALA A 198 33.70 34.15 -4.78
C ALA A 198 34.11 32.75 -5.27
N ALA A 199 34.63 31.90 -4.38
CA ALA A 199 34.98 30.52 -4.71
C ALA A 199 33.74 29.68 -5.05
N ASP A 200 32.69 29.76 -4.22
CA ASP A 200 31.45 29.00 -4.41
C ASP A 200 30.78 29.36 -5.74
N VAL A 201 30.67 30.66 -6.04
CA VAL A 201 30.09 31.19 -7.28
C VAL A 201 30.93 30.80 -8.50
N THR A 202 32.25 30.84 -8.40
CA THR A 202 33.14 30.44 -9.51
C THR A 202 33.03 28.94 -9.81
N MET A 203 32.87 28.10 -8.78
CA MET A 203 32.61 26.67 -8.99
C MET A 203 31.26 26.44 -9.67
N MET A 204 30.20 27.11 -9.20
CA MET A 204 28.87 27.03 -9.83
C MET A 204 28.88 27.53 -11.27
N MET A 205 29.66 28.57 -11.59
CA MET A 205 29.86 29.04 -12.97
C MET A 205 30.57 28.00 -13.85
N LYS A 206 31.48 27.21 -13.29
CA LYS A 206 32.20 26.15 -14.00
C LYS A 206 31.29 24.96 -14.34
N ASP A 207 30.36 24.65 -13.44
CA ASP A 207 29.47 23.48 -13.53
C ASP A 207 28.12 23.80 -14.21
N ALA A 208 27.85 25.08 -14.54
CA ALA A 208 26.64 25.55 -15.18
C ALA A 208 26.45 25.03 -16.62
N LYS A 209 25.37 24.28 -16.85
CA LYS A 209 24.83 23.90 -18.18
C LYS A 209 24.08 25.08 -18.83
N PRO A 210 23.80 25.05 -20.15
CA PRO A 210 23.37 26.24 -20.90
C PRO A 210 22.07 26.85 -20.35
N SER A 211 22.21 28.10 -19.87
CA SER A 211 21.28 29.24 -19.66
C SER A 211 19.79 29.05 -19.30
N GLY A 212 19.10 27.99 -19.70
CA GLY A 212 17.68 27.76 -19.38
C GLY A 212 17.46 27.17 -17.98
N ASP A 213 18.28 26.19 -17.60
CA ASP A 213 18.16 25.49 -16.31
C ASP A 213 18.53 26.43 -15.14
N LEU A 214 19.58 27.24 -15.36
CA LEU A 214 20.11 28.18 -14.37
C LEU A 214 19.11 29.30 -14.02
N ALA A 215 18.31 29.73 -14.99
CA ALA A 215 17.25 30.69 -14.78
C ALA A 215 16.12 30.13 -13.89
N LEU A 216 15.75 28.87 -14.10
CA LEU A 216 14.73 28.18 -13.30
C LEU A 216 15.23 27.94 -11.87
N ASP A 217 16.47 27.49 -11.73
CA ASP A 217 17.12 27.29 -10.42
C ASP A 217 17.26 28.61 -9.65
N ALA A 218 17.62 29.70 -10.34
CA ALA A 218 17.68 31.03 -9.76
C ALA A 218 16.30 31.50 -9.27
N LEU A 219 15.25 31.33 -10.09
CA LEU A 219 13.88 31.68 -9.70
C LEU A 219 13.39 30.84 -8.51
N GLN A 220 13.66 29.53 -8.48
CA GLN A 220 13.28 28.68 -7.36
C GLN A 220 14.04 29.03 -6.08
N SER A 221 15.33 29.35 -6.19
CA SER A 221 16.16 29.75 -5.05
C SER A 221 15.77 31.12 -4.51
N ARG A 222 15.40 32.05 -5.38
CA ARG A 222 14.78 33.32 -5.00
C ARG A 222 13.47 33.10 -4.27
N LEU A 223 12.60 32.23 -4.76
CA LEU A 223 11.34 31.89 -4.09
C LEU A 223 11.60 31.27 -2.70
N LYS A 224 12.61 30.41 -2.56
CA LYS A 224 13.04 29.84 -1.26
C LYS A 224 13.58 30.92 -0.32
N LYS A 225 14.39 31.85 -0.83
CA LYS A 225 14.91 32.97 -0.05
C LYS A 225 13.78 33.90 0.38
N GLU A 226 12.91 34.30 -0.53
CA GLU A 226 11.74 35.14 -0.25
C GLU A 226 10.77 34.43 0.70
N THR A 227 10.48 33.13 0.57
CA THR A 227 9.66 32.37 1.54
C THR A 227 10.33 32.23 2.91
N ALA A 228 11.66 32.13 2.98
CA ALA A 228 12.41 32.15 4.23
C ALA A 228 12.35 33.52 4.92
N THR A 229 12.44 34.64 4.19
CA THR A 229 12.21 35.99 4.75
C THR A 229 10.73 36.29 5.01
N THR A 230 9.81 35.64 4.29
CA THR A 230 8.36 35.80 4.44
C THR A 230 7.79 34.93 5.56
N SER A 231 8.59 34.05 6.17
CA SER A 231 8.22 33.34 7.41
C SER A 231 7.99 34.27 8.60
N THR A 232 8.29 35.58 8.47
CA THR A 232 7.93 36.62 9.45
C THR A 232 6.81 37.55 8.98
N ALA A 233 6.34 37.45 7.72
CA ALA A 233 5.38 38.41 7.17
C ALA A 233 4.62 37.89 5.93
N SER A 234 3.85 36.81 6.02
CA SER A 234 2.63 36.65 5.19
C SER A 234 1.67 35.65 5.79
N THR A 235 0.74 36.20 6.56
CA THR A 235 -0.62 35.69 6.72
C THR A 235 -1.29 35.67 5.33
N THR A 236 -1.17 34.58 4.58
CA THR A 236 -2.10 34.32 3.47
C THR A 236 -3.27 33.54 4.03
N ASN A 237 -4.46 34.15 3.95
CA ASN A 237 -5.75 33.64 4.37
C ASN A 237 -6.08 32.27 3.73
N SER A 238 -5.54 31.20 4.29
CA SER A 238 -6.17 29.90 4.27
C SER A 238 -7.08 29.87 5.49
N LYS A 239 -8.40 29.74 5.32
CA LYS A 239 -9.34 29.53 6.45
C LYS A 239 -9.03 28.25 7.27
N ASN A 240 -8.02 27.48 6.88
CA ASN A 240 -7.58 26.24 7.50
C ASN A 240 -6.05 26.21 7.56
N LEU A 241 -5.52 25.51 8.57
CA LEU A 241 -4.08 25.25 8.71
C LEU A 241 -3.56 24.44 7.53
N ASP A 242 -2.42 24.84 6.97
CA ASP A 242 -1.73 24.09 5.90
C ASP A 242 -0.91 22.91 6.47
N LYS A 243 -0.42 22.02 5.60
CA LYS A 243 0.35 20.82 5.98
C LYS A 243 1.63 21.18 6.74
N ASN A 244 2.32 22.26 6.36
CA ASN A 244 3.54 22.72 7.04
C ASN A 244 3.24 23.29 8.43
N GLN A 245 2.18 24.09 8.56
CA GLN A 245 1.73 24.63 9.84
C GLN A 245 1.30 23.51 10.81
N LEU A 246 0.60 22.49 10.31
CA LEU A 246 0.25 21.31 11.10
C LEU A 246 1.50 20.57 11.57
N SER A 247 2.46 20.31 10.68
CA SER A 247 3.72 19.66 11.05
C SER A 247 4.46 20.43 12.13
N GLN A 248 4.61 21.75 11.98
CA GLN A 248 5.30 22.61 12.97
C GLN A 248 4.56 22.66 14.31
N THR A 249 3.22 22.68 14.29
CA THR A 249 2.41 22.71 15.52
C THR A 249 2.62 21.44 16.34
N PHE A 250 2.60 20.27 15.69
CA PHE A 250 2.79 19.00 16.40
C PHE A 250 4.26 18.73 16.77
N ALA A 251 5.22 19.23 15.99
CA ALA A 251 6.64 19.14 16.32
C ALA A 251 7.05 20.05 17.50
N SER A 252 6.36 21.19 17.68
CA SER A 252 6.61 22.12 18.79
C SER A 252 5.82 21.80 20.07
N MET A 253 4.83 20.91 19.98
CA MET A 253 4.04 20.44 21.12
C MET A 253 4.66 19.20 21.76
N SER A 254 4.36 18.95 23.04
CA SER A 254 4.79 17.69 23.69
C SER A 254 4.10 16.48 23.06
N ALA A 255 4.83 15.38 22.90
CA ALA A 255 4.30 14.14 22.30
C ALA A 255 3.10 13.57 23.08
N SER A 256 3.08 13.71 24.41
CA SER A 256 1.96 13.28 25.25
C SER A 256 0.70 14.11 25.01
N SER A 257 0.81 15.45 24.94
CA SER A 257 -0.33 16.33 24.66
C SER A 257 -0.84 16.12 23.24
N GLY A 258 0.05 15.98 22.27
CA GLY A 258 -0.31 15.71 20.88
C GLY A 258 -1.02 14.37 20.71
N ALA A 259 -0.56 13.33 21.39
CA ALA A 259 -1.20 12.03 21.39
C ALA A 259 -2.64 12.07 21.91
N LYS A 260 -2.88 12.74 23.06
CA LYS A 260 -4.22 12.90 23.64
C LYS A 260 -5.15 13.66 22.69
N LEU A 261 -4.67 14.76 22.13
CA LEU A 261 -5.43 15.55 21.17
C LEU A 261 -5.76 14.74 19.92
N LEU A 262 -4.83 13.92 19.40
CA LEU A 262 -5.07 13.08 18.23
C LEU A 262 -6.07 11.96 18.50
N LEU A 263 -6.06 11.36 19.70
CA LEU A 263 -7.04 10.35 20.10
C LEU A 263 -8.45 10.96 20.27
N GLU A 264 -8.56 12.15 20.84
CA GLU A 264 -9.83 12.87 20.90
C GLU A 264 -10.29 13.29 19.50
N THR A 265 -9.39 13.84 18.69
CA THR A 265 -9.68 14.23 17.31
C THR A 265 -10.12 13.01 16.49
N TYR A 266 -9.55 11.83 16.71
CA TYR A 266 -9.93 10.62 15.99
C TYR A 266 -11.36 10.18 16.30
N LYS A 267 -11.82 10.39 17.55
CA LYS A 267 -13.22 10.12 17.94
C LYS A 267 -14.20 11.06 17.23
N LEU A 268 -13.81 12.30 16.97
CA LEU A 268 -14.65 13.29 16.28
C LEU A 268 -14.54 13.19 14.75
N SER A 269 -13.33 13.01 14.23
CA SER A 269 -13.00 13.04 12.81
C SER A 269 -11.74 12.20 12.52
N PRO A 270 -11.93 10.93 12.14
CA PRO A 270 -10.83 10.03 11.78
C PRO A 270 -9.90 10.58 10.69
N ASP A 271 -10.48 11.20 9.65
CA ASP A 271 -9.74 11.68 8.49
C ASP A 271 -8.79 12.84 8.83
N LYS A 272 -9.18 13.69 9.79
CA LYS A 272 -8.32 14.80 10.25
C LYS A 272 -7.11 14.26 11.01
N THR A 273 -7.29 13.26 11.86
CA THR A 273 -6.17 12.60 12.55
C THR A 273 -5.20 11.95 11.56
N LEU A 274 -5.71 11.26 10.53
CA LEU A 274 -4.88 10.68 9.48
C LEU A 274 -4.14 11.74 8.66
N THR A 275 -4.81 12.86 8.34
CA THR A 275 -4.20 13.99 7.64
C THR A 275 -3.05 14.59 8.45
N ILE A 276 -3.25 14.79 9.76
CA ILE A 276 -2.22 15.31 10.66
C ILE A 276 -1.04 14.33 10.75
N LEU A 277 -1.29 13.04 11.00
CA LEU A 277 -0.23 12.04 11.10
C LEU A 277 0.55 11.89 9.78
N ASN A 278 -0.09 12.03 8.63
CA ASN A 278 0.59 12.06 7.33
C ASN A 278 1.29 13.40 7.02
N SER A 279 1.04 14.45 7.81
CA SER A 279 1.64 15.78 7.63
C SER A 279 2.94 15.98 8.41
N VAL A 280 3.06 15.36 9.57
CA VAL A 280 4.25 15.42 10.42
C VAL A 280 5.40 14.59 9.84
N ASP A 281 6.64 14.91 10.21
CA ASP A 281 7.82 14.12 9.89
C ASP A 281 7.83 12.76 10.62
N ASP A 282 8.71 11.86 10.20
CA ASP A 282 8.77 10.49 10.69
C ASP A 282 9.12 10.42 12.19
N ALA A 283 10.00 11.30 12.68
CA ALA A 283 10.40 11.31 14.09
C ALA A 283 9.22 11.75 14.96
N THR A 284 8.58 12.88 14.62
CA THR A 284 7.39 13.37 15.33
C THR A 284 6.24 12.35 15.27
N ARG A 285 6.01 11.71 14.11
CA ARG A 285 4.97 10.67 13.96
C ARG A 285 5.22 9.48 14.88
N SER A 286 6.46 9.02 14.96
CA SER A 286 6.83 7.88 15.82
C SER A 286 6.57 8.18 17.30
N GLN A 287 6.95 9.37 17.77
CA GLN A 287 6.75 9.81 19.15
C GLN A 287 5.26 9.98 19.47
N LEU A 288 4.48 10.52 18.54
CA LEU A 288 3.03 10.65 18.72
C LEU A 288 2.37 9.27 18.80
N LEU A 289 2.69 8.34 17.89
CA LEU A 289 2.12 6.99 17.90
C LEU A 289 2.52 6.20 19.16
N GLU A 290 3.74 6.35 19.66
CA GLU A 290 4.18 5.73 20.92
C GLU A 290 3.34 6.20 22.12
N ASN A 291 3.16 7.52 22.23
CA ASN A 291 2.36 8.10 23.31
C ASN A 291 0.87 7.80 23.15
N MET A 292 0.36 7.74 21.91
CA MET A 292 -1.02 7.30 21.64
C MET A 292 -1.23 5.83 22.05
N SER A 293 -0.24 4.97 21.78
CA SER A 293 -0.30 3.55 22.15
C SER A 293 -0.31 3.35 23.66
N THR A 294 0.44 4.18 24.39
CA THR A 294 0.47 4.18 25.86
C THR A 294 -0.89 4.53 26.47
N GLU A 295 -1.61 5.47 25.85
CA GLU A 295 -2.95 5.89 26.30
C GLU A 295 -4.06 4.93 25.83
N ASN A 296 -4.00 4.49 24.56
CA ASN A 296 -4.95 3.53 23.99
C ASN A 296 -4.32 2.76 22.81
N SER A 297 -3.76 1.60 23.12
CA SER A 297 -3.10 0.72 22.14
C SER A 297 -4.04 0.21 21.05
N VAL A 298 -5.31 -0.06 21.39
CA VAL A 298 -6.30 -0.61 20.45
C VAL A 298 -6.69 0.41 19.38
N GLU A 299 -7.02 1.64 19.78
CA GLU A 299 -7.35 2.70 18.82
C GLU A 299 -6.12 3.13 18.01
N THR A 300 -4.94 3.17 18.64
CA THR A 300 -3.69 3.49 17.94
C THR A 300 -3.36 2.47 16.86
N ALA A 301 -3.57 1.17 17.11
CA ALA A 301 -3.40 0.13 16.11
C ALA A 301 -4.37 0.29 14.92
N LYS A 302 -5.63 0.70 15.17
CA LYS A 302 -6.61 1.00 14.10
C LYS A 302 -6.18 2.21 13.27
N ILE A 303 -5.70 3.27 13.93
CA ILE A 303 -5.21 4.48 13.26
C ILE A 303 -4.00 4.15 12.38
N LEU A 304 -3.04 3.39 12.92
CA LEU A 304 -1.85 2.96 12.18
C LEU A 304 -2.21 2.08 10.98
N ASN A 305 -3.15 1.15 11.13
CA ASN A 305 -3.62 0.31 10.02
C ASN A 305 -4.20 1.17 8.89
N LYS A 306 -5.07 2.14 9.22
CA LYS A 306 -5.62 3.08 8.25
C LYS A 306 -4.56 3.98 7.60
N LEU A 307 -3.51 4.33 8.32
CA LEU A 307 -2.41 5.15 7.81
C LEU A 307 -1.55 4.41 6.78
N MET A 308 -1.43 3.08 6.91
CA MET A 308 -0.74 2.22 5.92
C MET A 308 -1.54 1.99 4.63
N GLY A 309 -2.78 2.49 4.57
CA GLY A 309 -3.68 2.34 3.43
C GLY A 309 -4.39 0.99 3.43
N ASN A 310 -5.71 1.00 3.25
CA ASN A 310 -6.46 -0.20 2.90
C ASN A 310 -5.98 -0.69 1.52
N LYS A 311 -5.30 -1.84 1.48
CA LYS A 311 -5.48 -2.76 0.36
C LYS A 311 -6.67 -3.65 0.68
#